data_AF-A0A3Q9QWV8-F1
#
_entry.id   AF-A0A3Q9QWV8-F1
#
_cell.length_a   1.000
_cell.length_b   1.000
_cell.length_c   1.000
_cell.angle_alpha   90.00
_cell.angle_beta   90.00
_cell.angle_gamma   90.00
#
_symmetry.space_group_name_H-M   'P 1'
#
loop_
_entity.id
_entity.type
_entity.pdbx_description
1 polymer ?
#
loop_
_entity_poly.entity_id
_entity_poly.type
_entity_poly.pdbx_seq_one_letter_code
_entity_poly.pdbx_strand_id
1 'polypeptide(L)'
;MQQLELIKQQGKNILRSMNELKRRAKKNGRERFDYYEKFSANRHSFTIYTYMDSKLDQAKTIQLFQQKLDLFDNEFDEIRTNFEADVDINAIEAAYQEVVAVYNEMVIIINNNN
;
A
#
# COMPACT_ATOMS: atom_id res chain seq x y z
N MET A 1 5.20 11.76 18.51
CA MET A 1 3.76 11.42 18.66
C MET A 1 2.93 11.78 17.42
N GLN A 2 2.82 13.05 16.99
CA GLN A 2 1.95 13.42 15.85
C GLN A 2 2.33 12.77 14.49
N GLN A 3 3.63 12.65 14.19
CA GLN A 3 4.10 12.01 12.95
C GLN A 3 3.82 10.50 12.90
N LEU A 4 3.94 9.80 14.02
CA LEU A 4 3.66 8.36 14.08
C LEU A 4 2.16 8.07 13.90
N GLU A 5 1.29 8.89 14.48
CA GLU A 5 -0.15 8.80 14.20
C GLU A 5 -0.48 9.09 12.74
N LEU A 6 0.20 10.07 12.13
CA LEU A 6 0.04 10.36 10.71
C LEU A 6 0.46 9.16 9.85
N ILE A 7 1.60 8.53 10.12
CA ILE A 7 2.05 7.32 9.40
C ILE A 7 1.03 6.18 9.52
N LYS A 8 0.51 5.92 10.73
CA LYS A 8 -0.55 4.92 10.93
C LYS A 8 -1.77 5.25 10.08
N GLN A 9 -2.21 6.50 10.10
CA GLN A 9 -3.39 6.93 9.32
C GLN A 9 -3.16 6.79 7.81
N GLN A 10 -1.98 7.16 7.30
CA GLN A 10 -1.64 7.01 5.89
C GLN A 10 -1.55 5.54 5.47
N GLY A 11 -0.95 4.67 6.30
CA GLY A 11 -0.98 3.23 6.06
C GLY A 11 -2.41 2.68 6.00
N LYS A 12 -3.31 3.15 6.87
CA LYS A 12 -4.73 2.79 6.84
C LYS A 12 -5.43 3.24 5.56
N ASN A 13 -5.11 4.45 5.07
CA ASN A 13 -5.64 4.96 3.80
C ASN A 13 -5.19 4.09 2.62
N ILE A 14 -3.93 3.69 2.61
CA ILE A 14 -3.39 2.75 1.61
C ILE A 14 -4.16 1.43 1.65
N LEU A 15 -4.28 0.78 2.82
CA LEU A 15 -5.00 -0.50 2.96
C LEU A 15 -6.44 -0.43 2.47
N ARG A 16 -7.12 0.71 2.73
CA ARG A 16 -8.47 0.95 2.22
C ARG A 16 -8.48 0.97 0.70
N SER A 17 -7.63 1.79 0.07
CA SER A 17 -7.55 1.87 -1.39
C SER A 17 -7.10 0.57 -2.06
N MET A 18 -6.15 -0.18 -1.45
CA MET A 18 -5.74 -1.50 -1.92
C MET A 18 -6.90 -2.50 -1.90
N ASN A 19 -7.71 -2.51 -0.83
CA ASN A 19 -8.87 -3.40 -0.75
C ASN A 19 -9.93 -3.02 -1.79
N GLU A 20 -10.13 -1.73 -2.06
CA GLU A 20 -11.01 -1.25 -3.12
C GLU A 20 -10.51 -1.71 -4.50
N LEU A 21 -9.22 -1.55 -4.80
CA LEU A 21 -8.59 -2.03 -6.04
C LEU A 21 -8.68 -3.55 -6.17
N LYS A 22 -8.33 -4.30 -5.12
CA LYS A 22 -8.40 -5.77 -5.08
C LYS A 22 -9.78 -6.30 -5.44
N ARG A 23 -10.84 -5.70 -4.89
CA ARG A 23 -12.24 -6.08 -5.20
C ARG A 23 -12.60 -5.86 -6.67
N ARG A 24 -11.86 -5.01 -7.37
CA ARG A 24 -12.04 -4.66 -8.78
C ARG A 24 -10.96 -5.26 -9.69
N ALA A 25 -10.02 -6.05 -9.16
CA ALA A 25 -8.93 -6.62 -9.94
C ALA A 25 -9.41 -7.50 -11.10
N LYS A 26 -10.52 -8.24 -10.91
CA LYS A 26 -11.18 -9.06 -11.96
C LYS A 26 -11.93 -8.25 -13.02
N LYS A 27 -12.02 -6.93 -12.88
CA LYS A 27 -12.61 -6.03 -13.87
C LYS A 27 -11.48 -5.45 -14.71
N ASN A 28 -11.80 -5.14 -15.96
CA ASN A 28 -10.87 -4.46 -16.86
C ASN A 28 -11.33 -3.03 -17.13
N GLY A 29 -10.51 -2.26 -17.83
CA GLY A 29 -10.83 -0.93 -18.29
C GLY A 29 -10.58 0.18 -17.28
N ARG A 30 -11.11 1.37 -17.62
CA ARG A 30 -10.83 2.62 -16.92
C ARG A 30 -11.20 2.59 -15.43
N GLU A 31 -12.30 1.93 -15.06
CA GLU A 31 -12.74 1.88 -13.67
C GLU A 31 -11.67 1.25 -12.76
N ARG A 32 -11.08 0.11 -13.15
CA ARG A 32 -9.98 -0.52 -12.39
C ARG A 32 -8.78 0.43 -12.29
N PHE A 33 -8.45 1.11 -13.38
CA PHE A 33 -7.35 2.07 -13.41
C PHE A 33 -7.59 3.26 -12.46
N ASP A 34 -8.80 3.78 -12.35
CA ASP A 34 -9.11 4.87 -11.40
C ASP A 34 -8.87 4.44 -9.93
N TYR A 35 -9.19 3.18 -9.59
CA TYR A 35 -8.85 2.63 -8.27
C TYR A 35 -7.35 2.44 -8.08
N TYR A 36 -6.63 2.10 -9.15
CA TYR A 36 -5.18 2.00 -9.14
C TYR A 36 -4.52 3.38 -8.91
N GLU A 37 -4.98 4.42 -9.61
CA GLU A 37 -4.51 5.79 -9.39
C GLU A 37 -4.74 6.23 -7.95
N LYS A 38 -5.91 5.91 -7.36
CA LYS A 38 -6.21 6.20 -5.96
C LYS A 38 -5.25 5.48 -5.00
N PHE A 39 -4.95 4.21 -5.25
CA PHE A 39 -3.96 3.47 -4.48
C PHE A 39 -2.57 4.12 -4.58
N SER A 40 -2.12 4.42 -5.81
CA SER A 40 -0.83 5.05 -6.08
C SER A 40 -0.69 6.40 -5.37
N ALA A 41 -1.73 7.23 -5.39
CA ALA A 41 -1.74 8.53 -4.70
C ALA A 41 -1.62 8.40 -3.17
N ASN A 42 -2.29 7.42 -2.56
CA ASN A 42 -2.15 7.15 -1.11
C ASN A 42 -0.75 6.62 -0.78
N ARG A 43 -0.18 5.73 -1.60
CA ARG A 43 1.20 5.23 -1.44
C ARG A 43 2.22 6.35 -1.56
N HIS A 44 2.04 7.26 -2.52
CA HIS A 44 2.90 8.43 -2.68
C HIS A 44 2.84 9.31 -1.43
N SER A 45 1.64 9.59 -0.92
CA SER A 45 1.45 10.42 0.28
C SER A 45 2.16 9.81 1.50
N PHE A 46 2.00 8.51 1.73
CA PHE A 46 2.72 7.79 2.79
C PHE A 46 4.24 7.92 2.64
N THR A 47 4.76 7.71 1.43
CA THR A 47 6.20 7.78 1.14
C THR A 47 6.78 9.16 1.44
N ILE A 48 6.07 10.24 1.05
CA ILE A 48 6.47 11.60 1.38
C ILE A 48 6.58 11.80 2.89
N TYR A 49 5.55 11.41 3.65
CA TYR A 49 5.58 11.58 5.11
C TYR A 49 6.64 10.72 5.80
N THR A 50 6.97 9.54 5.26
CA THR A 50 8.08 8.71 5.75
C THR A 50 9.42 9.44 5.57
N TYR A 51 9.67 10.03 4.40
CA TYR A 51 10.94 10.71 4.13
C TYR A 51 11.08 12.09 4.81
N MET A 52 9.99 12.64 5.35
CA MET A 52 10.05 13.87 6.15
C MET A 52 10.71 13.67 7.53
N ASP A 53 10.87 12.43 8.02
CA ASP A 53 11.57 12.11 9.25
C ASP A 53 12.53 10.92 9.04
N SER A 54 13.83 11.18 9.15
CA SER A 54 14.88 10.16 9.03
C SER A 54 14.69 8.94 9.94
N LYS A 55 14.03 9.09 11.11
CA LYS A 55 13.75 7.94 11.99
C LYS A 55 12.69 7.02 11.41
N LEU A 56 11.72 7.58 10.69
CA LEU A 56 10.69 6.81 10.01
C LEU A 56 11.26 6.12 8.77
N ASP A 57 12.05 6.86 7.99
CA ASP A 57 12.76 6.33 6.82
C ASP A 57 13.67 5.13 7.17
N GLN A 58 14.35 5.19 8.31
CA GLN A 58 15.25 4.12 8.78
C GLN A 58 14.53 3.02 9.58
N ALA A 59 13.23 3.16 9.87
CA ALA A 59 12.50 2.17 10.65
C ALA A 59 12.28 0.91 9.81
N LYS A 60 12.87 -0.21 10.23
CA LYS A 60 12.77 -1.51 9.55
C LYS A 60 11.32 -1.92 9.23
N THR A 61 10.38 -1.65 10.14
CA THR A 61 8.96 -1.96 9.96
C THR A 61 8.30 -1.14 8.85
N ILE A 62 8.68 0.14 8.73
CA ILE A 62 8.18 1.03 7.67
C ILE A 62 8.79 0.64 6.33
N GLN A 63 10.08 0.34 6.29
CA GLN A 63 10.76 -0.16 5.08
C GLN A 63 10.15 -1.48 4.60
N LEU A 64 9.89 -2.42 5.52
CA LEU A 64 9.23 -3.68 5.18
C LEU A 64 7.82 -3.45 4.64
N PHE A 65 7.06 -2.52 5.24
CA PHE A 65 5.74 -2.16 4.75
C PHE A 65 5.82 -1.60 3.32
N GLN A 66 6.76 -0.69 3.03
CA GLN A 66 6.99 -0.17 1.67
C GLN A 66 7.35 -1.28 0.69
N GLN A 67 8.25 -2.19 1.05
CA GLN A 67 8.61 -3.34 0.20
C GLN A 67 7.39 -4.21 -0.15
N LYS A 68 6.50 -4.46 0.81
CA LYS A 68 5.27 -5.21 0.55
C LYS A 68 4.27 -4.44 -0.32
N LEU A 69 4.22 -3.12 -0.20
CA LEU A 69 3.44 -2.27 -1.11
C LEU A 69 3.96 -2.33 -2.55
N ASP A 70 5.27 -2.37 -2.72
CA ASP A 70 5.90 -2.48 -4.05
C ASP A 70 5.52 -3.80 -4.71
N LEU A 71 5.55 -4.92 -3.96
CA LEU A 71 5.14 -6.22 -4.47
C LEU A 71 3.66 -6.23 -4.90
N PHE A 72 2.77 -5.63 -4.11
CA PHE A 72 1.36 -5.51 -4.51
C PHE A 72 1.18 -4.62 -5.75
N ASP A 73 1.95 -3.54 -5.87
CA ASP A 73 1.90 -2.61 -7.02
C ASP A 73 2.34 -3.31 -8.32
N ASN A 74 3.36 -4.17 -8.26
CA ASN A 74 3.88 -4.91 -9.41
C ASN A 74 2.84 -5.82 -10.07
N GLU A 75 1.88 -6.35 -9.30
CA GLU A 75 0.77 -7.15 -9.84
C GLU A 75 -0.14 -6.36 -10.81
N PHE A 76 0.01 -5.03 -10.84
CA PHE A 76 -0.72 -4.13 -11.71
C PHE A 76 0.19 -3.39 -12.70
N ASP A 77 1.47 -3.76 -12.85
CA ASP A 77 2.40 -2.99 -13.71
C ASP A 77 1.89 -2.83 -15.15
N GLU A 78 1.28 -3.87 -15.72
CA GLU A 78 0.78 -3.84 -17.10
C GLU A 78 -0.42 -2.88 -17.27
N ILE A 79 -1.21 -2.66 -16.22
CA ILE A 79 -2.41 -1.81 -16.32
C ILE A 79 -2.05 -0.34 -16.52
N ARG A 80 -0.80 0.05 -16.27
CA ARG A 80 -0.29 1.41 -16.52
C ARG A 80 -0.30 1.78 -18.00
N THR A 81 -0.19 0.78 -18.88
CA THR A 81 -0.14 0.98 -20.34
C THR A 81 -1.27 0.24 -21.08
N ASN A 82 -1.85 -0.78 -20.46
CA ASN A 82 -2.90 -1.61 -21.04
C ASN A 82 -4.06 -1.80 -20.06
N PHE A 83 -5.13 -1.01 -20.20
CA PHE A 83 -6.28 -1.10 -19.30
C PHE A 83 -7.02 -2.44 -19.37
N GLU A 84 -6.82 -3.22 -20.42
CA GLU A 84 -7.43 -4.53 -20.63
C GLU A 84 -6.55 -5.69 -20.18
N ALA A 85 -5.36 -5.43 -19.61
CA ALA A 85 -4.46 -6.46 -19.12
C ALA A 85 -5.12 -7.35 -18.06
N ASP A 86 -4.85 -8.65 -18.14
CA ASP A 86 -5.22 -9.57 -17.08
C ASP A 86 -4.24 -9.43 -15.90
N VAL A 87 -4.71 -9.73 -14.70
CA VAL A 87 -3.90 -9.68 -13.48
C VAL A 87 -4.07 -10.97 -12.70
N ASP A 88 -3.03 -11.41 -11.97
CA ASP A 88 -3.12 -12.61 -11.15
C ASP A 88 -3.84 -12.31 -9.83
N ILE A 89 -5.11 -12.70 -9.77
CA ILE A 89 -5.96 -12.48 -8.60
C ILE A 89 -5.45 -13.20 -7.35
N ASN A 90 -4.85 -14.37 -7.50
CA ASN A 90 -4.33 -15.13 -6.36
C ASN A 90 -3.07 -14.45 -5.81
N ALA A 91 -2.19 -13.97 -6.69
CA ALA A 91 -1.03 -13.19 -6.30
C ALA A 91 -1.43 -11.87 -5.61
N ILE A 92 -2.42 -11.15 -6.15
CA ILE A 92 -2.96 -9.93 -5.54
C ILE A 92 -3.54 -10.20 -4.14
N GLU A 93 -4.30 -11.29 -3.96
CA GLU A 93 -4.85 -11.64 -2.65
C GLU A 93 -3.75 -11.97 -1.65
N ALA A 94 -2.74 -12.76 -2.05
CA ALA A 94 -1.60 -13.09 -1.21
C ALA A 94 -0.80 -11.83 -0.81
N ALA A 95 -0.45 -10.98 -1.79
CA ALA A 95 0.25 -9.73 -1.56
C ALA A 95 -0.54 -8.78 -0.63
N TYR A 96 -1.87 -8.69 -0.80
CA TYR A 96 -2.72 -7.91 0.09
C TYR A 96 -2.65 -8.40 1.54
N GLN A 97 -2.72 -9.71 1.76
CA GLN A 97 -2.66 -10.30 3.10
C GLN A 97 -1.30 -10.03 3.77
N GLU A 98 -0.20 -10.15 3.02
CA GLU A 98 1.14 -9.83 3.52
C GLU A 98 1.27 -8.35 3.93
N VAL A 99 0.75 -7.43 3.11
CA VAL A 99 0.76 -5.99 3.43
C VAL A 99 -0.05 -5.70 4.70
N VAL A 100 -1.22 -6.32 4.87
CA VAL A 100 -2.04 -6.17 6.08
C VAL A 100 -1.30 -6.69 7.31
N ALA A 101 -0.64 -7.85 7.22
CA ALA A 101 0.12 -8.41 8.32
C ALA A 101 1.25 -7.46 8.77
N VAL A 102 2.06 -6.98 7.82
CA VAL A 102 3.17 -6.06 8.12
C VAL A 102 2.68 -4.71 8.64
N TYR A 103 1.55 -4.18 8.14
CA TYR A 103 0.94 -2.98 8.69
C TYR A 103 0.56 -3.15 10.16
N ASN A 104 -0.07 -4.29 10.51
CA ASN A 104 -0.47 -4.57 11.88
C ASN A 104 0.75 -4.66 12.81
N GLU A 105 1.82 -5.34 12.38
CA GLU A 105 3.09 -5.39 13.11
C GLU A 105 3.69 -4.00 13.31
N MET A 106 3.72 -3.18 12.25
CA MET A 106 4.19 -1.79 12.31
C MET A 106 3.39 -0.98 13.35
N VAL A 107 2.06 -1.08 13.35
CA VAL A 107 1.19 -0.38 14.31
C VAL A 107 1.45 -0.84 15.74
N ILE A 108 1.58 -2.15 15.97
CA ILE A 108 1.88 -2.71 17.30
C ILE A 108 3.21 -2.15 17.82
N ILE A 109 4.26 -2.17 17.01
CA ILE A 109 5.59 -1.69 17.37
C ILE A 109 5.57 -0.18 17.64
N ILE A 110 4.88 0.60 16.82
CA ILE A 110 4.70 2.04 17.04
C ILE A 110 4.00 2.30 18.38
N ASN A 111 2.96 1.53 18.72
CA ASN A 111 2.22 1.73 19.97
C ASN A 111 3.01 1.30 21.21
N ASN A 112 3.88 0.29 21.10
CA ASN A 112 4.68 -0.20 22.24
C ASN A 112 5.94 0.63 22.52
N ASN A 113 6.38 1.44 21.55
CA ASN A 113 7.58 2.28 21.65
C ASN A 113 7.28 3.78 21.89
N ASN A 114 6.00 4.14 22.08
CA ASN A 114 5.55 5.47 22.49
C ASN A 114 5.07 5.46 23.94
#